data_AF-A0A5N1JSA9-F1
#
_entry.id   AF-A0A5N1JSA9-F1
#
_cell.length_a   1.000
_cell.length_b   1.000
_cell.length_c   1.000
_cell.angle_alpha   90.00
_cell.angle_beta   90.00
_cell.angle_gamma   90.00
#
_symmetry.space_group_name_H-M   'P 1'
#
loop_
_entity.id
_entity.type
_entity.pdbx_description
1 polymer ?
#
loop_
_entity_poly.entity_id
_entity_poly.type
_entity_poly.pdbx_seq_one_letter_code
_entity_poly.pdbx_strand_id
1 'polypeptide(L)'
;MEAPFDTHWAEEARFTFNQLPTEVQNAFLRQLPNLVVSYAGLYAQRPEDSKVVGTVSHMQAPDWNLWLRMGTEYAEGETGPILFVNEFSSLSPDDFEQSVATARQSPDRVNEDGNAAGSPMR
;
A
#
# COMPACT_ATOMS: atom_id res chain seq x y z
N MET A 1 12.92 19.61 -3.82
CA MET A 1 11.50 20.03 -3.89
C MET A 1 10.70 18.75 -3.92
N GLU A 2 9.90 18.47 -2.89
CA GLU A 2 8.93 17.38 -2.95
C GLU A 2 7.92 17.74 -4.03
N ALA A 3 7.77 16.89 -5.04
CA ALA A 3 6.74 17.11 -6.04
C ALA A 3 5.38 17.03 -5.35
N PRO A 4 4.46 18.00 -5.56
CA PRO A 4 3.11 17.87 -5.04
C PRO A 4 2.48 16.61 -5.65
N PHE A 5 1.89 15.77 -4.81
CA PHE A 5 1.16 14.57 -5.20
C PHE A 5 -0.20 14.57 -4.51
N ASP A 6 -1.19 13.99 -5.18
CA ASP A 6 -2.51 13.81 -4.60
C ASP A 6 -2.58 12.50 -3.83
N THR A 7 -3.30 12.50 -2.71
CA THR A 7 -3.56 11.28 -1.93
C THR A 7 -5.05 11.00 -1.87
N HIS A 8 -5.45 9.86 -2.40
CA HIS A 8 -6.82 9.38 -2.34
C HIS A 8 -6.91 8.25 -1.32
N TRP A 9 -7.96 8.26 -0.51
CA TRP A 9 -8.16 7.26 0.52
C TRP A 9 -9.48 6.53 0.26
N ALA A 10 -9.45 5.20 0.35
CA ALA A 10 -10.68 4.45 0.55
C ALA A 10 -11.32 4.87 1.88
N GLU A 11 -12.65 4.90 1.94
CA GLU A 11 -13.39 5.37 3.11
C GLU A 11 -13.03 4.58 4.38
N GLU A 12 -12.93 3.25 4.26
CA GLU A 12 -12.56 2.36 5.38
C GLU A 12 -11.10 2.57 5.81
N ALA A 13 -10.19 2.78 4.87
CA ALA A 13 -8.79 3.07 5.16
C ALA A 13 -8.66 4.41 5.90
N ARG A 14 -9.40 5.43 5.44
CA ARG A 14 -9.44 6.75 6.08
C ARG A 14 -10.04 6.67 7.49
N PHE A 15 -11.10 5.89 7.68
CA PHE A 15 -11.71 5.68 8.99
C PHE A 15 -10.71 5.09 9.98
N THR A 16 -10.04 3.99 9.62
CA THR A 16 -9.03 3.35 10.48
C THR A 16 -7.87 4.28 10.79
N PHE A 17 -7.38 5.03 9.80
CA PHE A 17 -6.32 6.02 10.00
C PHE A 17 -6.71 7.07 11.06
N ASN A 18 -7.95 7.56 11.01
CA ASN A 18 -8.43 8.58 11.96
C ASN A 18 -8.58 8.04 13.39
N GLN A 19 -8.64 6.72 13.61
CA GLN A 19 -8.67 6.11 14.95
C GLN A 19 -7.28 5.98 15.58
N LEU A 20 -6.20 6.18 14.81
CA LEU A 20 -4.84 6.05 15.32
C LEU A 20 -4.45 7.24 16.22
N PRO A 21 -3.49 7.04 17.15
CA PRO A 21 -2.87 8.15 17.85
C PRO A 21 -2.29 9.19 16.88
N THR A 22 -2.38 10.48 17.22
CA THR A 22 -1.94 11.58 16.35
C THR A 22 -0.46 11.48 15.96
N GLU A 23 0.37 10.97 16.86
CA GLU A 23 1.80 10.74 16.63
C GLU A 23 2.03 9.70 15.55
N VAL A 24 1.26 8.61 15.56
CA VAL A 24 1.31 7.55 14.54
C VAL A 24 0.78 8.07 13.21
N GLN A 25 -0.32 8.84 13.22
CA GLN A 25 -0.84 9.51 12.03
C GLN A 25 0.22 10.43 11.40
N ASN A 26 0.89 11.25 12.21
CA ASN A 26 1.93 12.16 11.74
C ASN A 26 3.16 11.43 11.21
N ALA A 27 3.61 10.38 11.90
CA ALA A 27 4.72 9.55 11.44
C ALA A 27 4.42 8.93 10.07
N PHE A 28 3.20 8.43 9.90
CA PHE A 28 2.72 7.87 8.65
C PHE A 28 2.69 8.91 7.52
N LEU A 29 2.09 10.09 7.74
CA LEU A 29 2.00 11.13 6.73
C LEU A 29 3.38 11.62 6.26
N ARG A 30 4.38 11.61 7.14
CA ARG A 30 5.79 11.95 6.80
C ARG A 30 6.46 10.91 5.90
N GLN A 31 5.94 9.69 5.83
CA GLN A 31 6.48 8.64 4.96
C GLN A 31 5.90 8.68 3.54
N LEU A 32 4.69 9.22 3.35
CA LEU A 32 4.02 9.24 2.06
C LEU A 32 4.87 9.83 0.91
N PRO A 33 5.59 10.96 1.09
CA PRO A 33 6.42 11.49 0.01
C PRO A 33 7.52 10.53 -0.44
N ASN A 34 8.14 9.80 0.49
CA ASN A 34 9.17 8.81 0.17
C ASN A 34 8.59 7.58 -0.54
N LEU A 35 7.36 7.18 -0.19
CA LEU A 35 6.65 6.12 -0.91
C LEU A 35 6.36 6.53 -2.35
N VAL A 36 5.89 7.75 -2.57
CA VAL A 36 5.64 8.30 -3.91
C VAL A 36 6.91 8.31 -4.76
N VAL A 37 8.05 8.74 -4.21
CA VAL A 37 9.33 8.71 -4.92
C VAL A 37 9.73 7.27 -5.27
N SER A 38 9.54 6.34 -4.35
CA SER A 38 9.85 4.92 -4.57
C SER A 38 8.96 4.31 -5.64
N TYR A 39 7.66 4.60 -5.62
CA TYR A 39 6.70 4.09 -6.58
C TYR A 39 6.83 4.73 -7.95
N ALA A 40 7.21 6.01 -8.06
CA ALA A 40 7.53 6.61 -9.36
C ALA A 40 8.64 5.82 -10.08
N GLY A 41 9.66 5.37 -9.34
CA GLY A 41 10.71 4.51 -9.87
C GLY A 41 10.22 3.15 -10.34
N LEU A 42 9.29 2.52 -9.61
CA LEU A 42 8.66 1.25 -10.01
C LEU A 42 7.69 1.43 -11.18
N TYR A 43 6.95 2.54 -11.18
CA TYR A 43 5.97 2.89 -12.21
C TYR A 43 6.65 3.06 -13.57
N ALA A 44 7.84 3.66 -13.62
CA ALA A 44 8.63 3.76 -14.85
C ALA A 44 9.09 2.39 -15.40
N GLN A 45 9.09 1.34 -14.57
CA GLN A 45 9.52 -0.02 -14.92
C GLN A 45 8.35 -1.00 -15.10
N ARG A 46 7.11 -0.53 -14.88
CA ARG A 46 5.91 -1.38 -14.99
C ARG A 46 5.68 -1.79 -16.45
N PRO A 47 4.99 -2.92 -16.70
CA PRO A 47 4.53 -3.26 -18.06
C PRO A 47 3.56 -2.20 -18.59
N GLU A 48 3.57 -1.97 -19.91
CA GLU A 48 2.77 -0.91 -20.56
C GLU A 48 1.26 -1.05 -20.29
N ASP A 49 0.79 -2.28 -20.11
CA ASP A 49 -0.59 -2.66 -19.83
C ASP A 49 -1.00 -2.40 -18.36
N SER A 50 -0.04 -2.18 -17.46
CA SER A 50 -0.30 -1.85 -16.07
C SER A 50 -0.56 -0.36 -15.90
N LYS A 51 -1.75 0.01 -15.43
CA LYS A 51 -2.11 1.43 -15.21
C LYS A 51 -1.61 1.99 -13.87
N VAL A 52 -1.32 1.09 -12.92
CA VAL A 52 -0.90 1.40 -11.56
C VAL A 52 0.26 0.50 -11.14
N VAL A 53 0.98 0.88 -10.09
CA VAL A 53 1.86 -0.02 -9.34
C VAL A 53 1.43 -0.04 -7.88
N GLY A 54 1.20 -1.24 -7.35
CA GLY A 54 0.73 -1.43 -5.99
C GLY A 54 1.73 -2.16 -5.12
N THR A 55 1.68 -1.91 -3.81
CA THR A 55 2.36 -2.76 -2.82
C THR A 55 1.58 -2.77 -1.52
N VAL A 56 1.82 -3.84 -0.77
CA VAL A 56 1.44 -3.90 0.64
C VAL A 56 2.65 -3.49 1.48
N SER A 57 2.44 -2.54 2.39
CA SER A 57 3.42 -2.08 3.36
C SER A 57 2.98 -2.48 4.76
N HIS A 58 3.95 -2.75 5.62
CA HIS A 58 3.75 -3.17 6.99
C HIS A 58 4.49 -2.22 7.93
N MET A 59 3.79 -1.68 8.92
CA MET A 59 4.34 -0.76 9.90
C MET A 59 4.13 -1.29 11.32
N GLN A 60 5.15 -1.15 12.16
CA GLN A 60 5.06 -1.44 13.57
C GLN A 60 5.22 -0.13 14.35
N ALA A 61 4.32 0.09 15.31
CA ALA A 61 4.37 1.17 16.27
C ALA A 61 4.35 0.55 17.67
N PRO A 62 5.49 0.01 18.15
CA PRO A 62 5.57 -0.81 19.36
C PRO A 62 5.22 -0.03 20.62
N ASP A 63 5.51 1.28 20.68
CA ASP A 63 5.16 2.14 21.81
C ASP A 63 3.64 2.24 22.03
N TRP A 64 2.84 1.93 21.00
CA TRP A 64 1.39 1.90 21.06
C TRP A 64 0.80 0.49 20.91
N ASN A 65 1.64 -0.56 20.86
CA ASN A 65 1.24 -1.94 20.62
C ASN A 65 0.40 -2.10 19.34
N LEU A 66 0.82 -1.40 18.27
CA LEU A 66 0.12 -1.37 16.99
C LEU A 66 0.94 -2.03 15.88
N TRP A 67 0.28 -2.92 15.14
CA TRP A 67 0.78 -3.53 13.92
C TRP A 67 -0.18 -3.16 12.80
N LEU A 68 0.32 -2.49 11.77
CA LEU A 68 -0.49 -1.91 10.72
C LEU A 68 -0.11 -2.52 9.38
N ARG A 69 -1.12 -2.87 8.60
CA ARG A 69 -0.98 -3.24 7.19
C ARG A 69 -1.64 -2.15 6.35
N MET A 70 -0.94 -1.76 5.29
CA MET A 70 -1.42 -0.79 4.32
C MET A 70 -1.30 -1.37 2.91
N GLY A 71 -2.35 -1.25 2.12
CA GLY A 71 -2.32 -1.46 0.68
C GLY A 71 -2.34 -0.11 -0.04
N THR A 72 -1.29 0.16 -0.81
CA THR A 72 -1.20 1.39 -1.61
C THR A 72 -1.03 1.06 -3.08
N GLU A 73 -1.61 1.92 -3.91
CA GLU A 73 -1.39 1.94 -5.35
C GLU A 73 -0.95 3.32 -5.79
N TYR A 74 -0.12 3.36 -6.81
CA TYR A 74 0.43 4.57 -7.40
C TYR A 74 0.08 4.64 -8.88
N ALA A 75 -0.31 5.83 -9.32
CA ALA A 75 -0.53 6.15 -10.72
C ALA A 75 0.02 7.55 -11.04
N GLU A 76 0.31 7.81 -12.33
CA GLU A 76 0.49 9.16 -12.83
C GLU A 76 -0.81 9.61 -13.51
N GLY A 77 -1.47 10.62 -12.93
CA GLY A 77 -2.64 11.27 -13.51
C GLY A 77 -2.25 12.48 -14.37
N GLU A 78 -3.25 13.10 -14.99
CA GLU A 78 -3.05 14.28 -15.85
C GLU A 78 -2.42 15.47 -15.12
N THR A 79 -2.69 15.61 -13.82
CA THR A 79 -2.24 16.71 -12.97
C THR A 79 -0.98 16.39 -12.17
N GLY A 80 -0.53 15.14 -12.17
CA GLY A 80 0.64 14.68 -11.42
C GLY A 80 0.47 13.31 -10.77
N PRO A 81 1.39 12.94 -9.88
CA PRO A 81 1.38 11.66 -9.18
C PRO A 81 0.17 11.53 -8.24
N ILE A 82 -0.44 10.34 -8.23
CA ILE A 82 -1.56 10.01 -7.35
C ILE A 82 -1.20 8.77 -6.54
N LEU A 83 -1.31 8.89 -5.21
CA LEU A 83 -1.19 7.79 -4.28
C LEU A 83 -2.58 7.40 -3.75
N PHE A 84 -3.01 6.18 -4.05
CA PHE A 84 -4.23 5.60 -3.52
C PHE A 84 -3.91 4.76 -2.29
N VAL A 85 -4.53 5.06 -1.16
CA VAL A 85 -4.51 4.25 0.06
C VAL A 85 -5.79 3.43 0.09
N ASN A 86 -5.72 2.22 -0.47
CA ASN A 86 -6.88 1.36 -0.67
C ASN A 86 -7.21 0.52 0.56
N GLU A 87 -6.19 0.04 1.26
CA GLU A 87 -6.34 -0.76 2.48
C GLU A 87 -5.54 -0.13 3.61
N PHE A 88 -6.13 -0.05 4.80
CA PHE A 88 -5.42 0.33 6.01
C PHE A 88 -6.08 -0.33 7.22
N SER A 89 -5.34 -1.23 7.87
CA SER A 89 -5.90 -2.10 8.91
C SER A 89 -4.91 -2.31 10.06
N SER A 90 -5.44 -2.33 11.28
CA SER A 90 -4.71 -2.82 12.46
C SER A 90 -4.80 -4.35 12.52
N LEU A 91 -3.65 -4.99 12.68
CA LEU A 91 -3.50 -6.43 12.79
C LEU A 91 -3.09 -6.81 14.22
N SER A 92 -3.39 -8.05 14.60
CA SER A 92 -2.72 -8.68 15.74
C SER A 92 -1.24 -8.95 15.39
N PRO A 93 -0.36 -9.17 16.37
CA PRO A 93 1.04 -9.53 16.10
C PRO A 93 1.17 -10.77 15.20
N ASP A 94 0.39 -11.81 15.45
CA ASP A 94 0.42 -13.05 14.67
C ASP A 94 -0.05 -12.82 13.22
N ASP A 95 -1.14 -12.07 13.03
CA ASP A 95 -1.66 -11.72 11.69
C ASP A 95 -0.66 -10.84 10.92
N PHE A 96 0.06 -9.98 11.62
CA PHE A 96 1.09 -9.14 11.03
C PHE A 96 2.25 -9.98 10.52
N GLU A 97 2.77 -10.91 11.32
CA GLU A 97 3.86 -11.80 10.89
C GLU A 97 3.45 -12.64 9.69
N GLN A 98 2.22 -13.19 9.69
CA GLN A 98 1.68 -13.93 8.55
C GLN A 98 1.54 -13.05 7.31
N SER A 99 1.08 -11.81 7.47
CA SER A 99 0.92 -10.87 6.35
C SER A 99 2.27 -10.44 5.77
N VAL A 100 3.28 -10.22 6.63
CA VAL A 100 4.66 -9.94 6.20
C VAL A 100 5.25 -11.14 5.46
N ALA A 101 5.06 -12.36 5.96
CA ALA A 101 5.50 -13.58 5.29
C ALA A 101 4.86 -13.73 3.90
N THR A 102 3.55 -13.46 3.79
CA THR A 102 2.80 -13.52 2.53
C THR A 102 3.29 -12.49 1.53
N ALA A 103 3.50 -11.24 1.96
CA ALA A 103 4.01 -10.17 1.10
C ALA A 103 5.44 -10.45 0.60
N ARG A 104 6.30 -11.04 1.45
CA ARG A 104 7.66 -11.46 1.05
C ARG A 104 7.68 -12.62 0.06
N GLN A 105 6.69 -13.50 0.12
CA GLN A 105 6.53 -14.61 -0.82
C GLN A 105 5.93 -14.18 -2.17
N SER A 106 5.46 -12.93 -2.28
CA SER A 106 4.93 -12.33 -3.51
C SER A 106 5.85 -11.19 -3.99
N PRO A 107 7.10 -11.47 -4.42
CA PRO A 107 8.00 -10.44 -4.92
C PRO A 107 7.58 -9.84 -6.28
N ASP A 108 6.52 -10.36 -6.89
CA ASP A 108 6.06 -9.96 -8.22
C ASP A 108 4.53 -9.86 -8.21
N ARG A 109 4.01 -8.64 -8.05
CA ARG A 109 2.70 -8.30 -8.59
C ARG A 109 2.89 -7.18 -9.59
N VAL A 110 3.57 -7.53 -10.68
CA VAL A 110 3.02 -7.17 -11.98
C VAL A 110 1.59 -7.74 -12.01
N ASN A 111 0.60 -6.89 -12.21
CA ASN A 111 -0.82 -7.27 -12.24
C ASN A 111 -1.06 -8.56 -13.03
N GLU A 112 -1.34 -9.68 -12.35
CA GLU A 112 -2.06 -10.79 -12.94
C GLU A 112 -3.57 -10.48 -12.85
N ASP A 113 -4.03 -9.56 -13.70
CA ASP A 113 -5.42 -9.60 -14.16
C ASP A 113 -5.51 -10.77 -15.15
N GLY A 114 -5.67 -11.97 -14.59
CA GLY A 114 -5.42 -13.20 -15.32
C GLY A 114 -5.85 -14.45 -14.56
N ASN A 115 -7.17 -14.62 -14.42
CA ASN A 115 -7.82 -15.92 -14.27
C ASN A 115 -7.80 -16.59 -12.87
N ALA A 116 -8.78 -16.23 -12.04
CA ALA A 116 -9.24 -17.07 -10.94
C ALA A 116 -10.61 -17.70 -11.26
N ALA A 117 -10.58 -18.84 -11.94
CA ALA A 117 -11.52 -19.98 -11.80
C ALA A 117 -10.94 -21.12 -12.65
N GLY A 118 -10.52 -22.27 -12.15
CA GLY A 118 -10.96 -23.04 -11.00
C GLY A 118 -10.84 -24.52 -11.39
N SER A 119 -9.76 -25.14 -10.91
CA SER A 119 -9.55 -26.58 -10.65
C SER A 119 -9.38 -27.61 -11.80
N PRO A 120 -8.33 -28.45 -11.73
CA PRO A 120 -8.26 -29.70 -12.48
C PRO A 120 -9.05 -30.80 -11.75
N MET A 121 -9.84 -31.58 -12.50
CA MET A 121 -10.39 -32.84 -12.00
C MET A 121 -9.89 -33.98 -12.88
N ARG A 122 -9.35 -35.00 -12.21
CA ARG A 122 -8.78 -36.23 -12.76
C ARG A 122 -9.73 -36.99 -13.67
#